data_AF-A0A9P0NS79-F1
#
_entry.id   AF-A0A9P0NS79-F1
#
_cell.length_a   1.000
_cell.length_b   1.000
_cell.length_c   1.000
_cell.angle_alpha   90.00
_cell.angle_beta   90.00
_cell.angle_gamma   90.00
#
_symmetry.space_group_name_H-M   'P 1'
#
loop_
_entity.id
_entity.type
_entity.pdbx_description
1 polymer ?
#
loop_
_entity_poly.entity_id
_entity_poly.type
_entity_poly.pdbx_seq_one_letter_code
_entity_poly.pdbx_strand_id
1 'polypeptide(L)'
;MGITLLLIYMCTIYLGFCHVITDEDYALLPPLYEMDNYTNCKLQKNAYCQVSFTLKPLQNSKTWELIQISKKEKFMFSREVIHRAVCIPGDYEGFEDRKAFVESKINEKLKPLYLSTKADDIVCSVKPSFNLPPSSNTIQSISAKLA
;
A
#
# COMPACT_ATOMS: atom_id res chain seq x y z
N MET A 1 52.85 -9.92 4.35
CA MET A 1 52.25 -8.64 3.89
C MET A 1 51.31 -8.77 2.70
N GLY A 2 51.52 -9.68 1.74
CA GLY A 2 50.61 -9.81 0.58
C GLY A 2 49.21 -10.33 0.90
N ILE A 3 49.09 -11.29 1.82
CA ILE A 3 47.80 -11.92 2.17
C ILE A 3 46.88 -10.94 2.92
N THR A 4 47.43 -10.11 3.81
CA THR A 4 46.65 -9.10 4.54
C THR A 4 46.10 -8.01 3.61
N LEU A 5 46.85 -7.60 2.59
CA LEU A 5 46.38 -6.65 1.57
C LEU A 5 45.27 -7.24 0.69
N LEU A 6 45.38 -8.52 0.33
CA LEU A 6 44.34 -9.25 -0.41
C LEU A 6 43.04 -9.39 0.39
N LEU A 7 43.14 -9.70 1.69
CA LEU A 7 41.97 -9.81 2.57
C LEU A 7 41.29 -8.45 2.76
N ILE A 8 42.06 -7.37 2.92
CA ILE A 8 41.51 -6.00 3.00
C ILE A 8 40.82 -5.62 1.69
N TYR A 9 41.45 -5.90 0.54
CA TYR A 9 40.88 -5.58 -0.78
C TYR A 9 39.57 -6.34 -1.04
N MET A 10 39.54 -7.64 -0.73
CA MET A 10 38.31 -8.43 -0.81
C MET A 10 37.25 -7.90 0.15
N CYS A 11 37.61 -7.56 1.39
CA CYS A 11 36.68 -6.99 2.37
C CYS A 11 36.08 -5.66 1.88
N THR A 12 36.87 -4.77 1.29
CA THR A 12 36.38 -3.51 0.70
C THR A 12 35.46 -3.71 -0.50
N ILE A 13 35.71 -4.73 -1.33
CA ILE A 13 34.83 -5.09 -2.45
C ILE A 13 33.49 -5.63 -1.93
N TYR A 14 33.51 -6.48 -0.90
CA TYR A 14 32.29 -7.05 -0.32
C TYR A 14 31.43 -6.04 0.46
N LEU A 15 32.04 -5.03 1.09
CA LEU A 15 31.33 -3.99 1.84
C LEU A 15 30.78 -2.84 0.96
N GLY A 16 31.23 -2.71 -0.28
CA GLY A 16 30.90 -1.57 -1.16
C GLY A 16 29.55 -1.64 -1.90
N PHE A 17 28.82 -2.76 -1.81
CA PHE A 17 27.60 -2.98 -2.61
C PHE A 17 26.29 -2.91 -1.81
N CYS A 18 26.28 -2.29 -0.63
CA CYS A 18 25.02 -2.01 0.04
C CYS A 18 24.45 -0.70 -0.51
N HIS A 19 23.52 -0.77 -1.47
CA HIS A 19 22.85 0.43 -1.97
C HIS A 19 21.77 0.87 -0.96
N VAL A 20 21.99 2.01 -0.31
CA VAL A 20 21.03 2.59 0.63
C VAL A 20 20.16 3.61 -0.11
N ILE A 21 18.84 3.42 -0.10
CA ILE A 21 17.88 4.39 -0.63
C ILE A 21 17.86 5.60 0.32
N THR A 22 18.13 6.79 -0.21
CA THR A 22 18.13 8.04 0.57
C THR A 22 16.71 8.56 0.82
N ASP A 23 16.53 9.50 1.76
CA ASP A 23 15.22 10.12 2.00
C ASP A 23 14.66 10.83 0.76
N GLU A 24 15.52 11.44 -0.04
CA GLU A 24 15.16 12.07 -1.32
C GLU A 24 14.67 11.02 -2.33
N ASP A 25 15.29 9.84 -2.36
CA ASP A 25 14.85 8.73 -3.20
C ASP A 25 13.52 8.15 -2.73
N TYR A 26 13.28 8.09 -1.42
CA TYR A 26 11.99 7.68 -0.86
C TYR A 26 10.84 8.58 -1.29
N ALA A 27 11.08 9.89 -1.46
CA ALA A 27 10.06 10.82 -1.95
C ALA A 27 9.62 10.53 -3.40
N LEU A 28 10.44 9.83 -4.19
CA LEU A 28 10.13 9.45 -5.57
C LEU A 28 9.34 8.14 -5.69
N LEU A 29 9.23 7.40 -4.60
CA LEU A 29 8.59 6.08 -4.58
C LEU A 29 7.12 6.20 -4.20
N PRO A 30 6.21 5.47 -4.88
CA PRO A 30 4.83 5.41 -4.42
C PRO A 30 4.78 4.75 -3.02
N PRO A 31 3.78 5.11 -2.21
CA PRO A 31 3.59 4.46 -0.92
C PRO A 31 3.25 2.98 -1.11
N LEU A 32 3.81 2.12 -0.26
CA LEU A 32 3.50 0.68 -0.26
C LEU A 32 2.04 0.44 0.09
N TYR A 33 1.53 1.16 1.08
CA TYR A 33 0.16 1.08 1.55
C TYR A 33 -0.48 2.47 1.49
N GLU A 34 -1.68 2.54 0.92
CA GLU A 34 -2.48 3.77 0.88
C GLU A 34 -3.95 3.38 1.00
N MET A 35 -4.70 4.11 1.83
CA MET A 35 -6.07 3.75 2.19
C MET A 35 -6.99 4.97 2.09
N ASP A 36 -8.11 4.80 1.40
CA ASP A 36 -9.23 5.76 1.41
C ASP A 36 -9.91 5.72 2.79
N ASN A 37 -10.60 6.82 3.15
CA ASN A 37 -11.32 6.92 4.42
C ASN A 37 -12.49 5.91 4.48
N TYR A 38 -12.31 4.86 5.29
CA TYR A 38 -13.29 3.79 5.46
C TYR A 38 -14.65 4.31 5.95
N THR A 39 -14.66 5.14 6.99
CA THR A 39 -15.89 5.65 7.61
C THR A 39 -16.72 6.45 6.60
N ASN A 40 -16.09 7.39 5.90
CA ASN A 40 -16.78 8.19 4.87
C ASN A 40 -17.28 7.31 3.72
N CYS A 41 -16.49 6.32 3.31
CA CYS A 41 -16.90 5.37 2.28
C CYS A 41 -18.17 4.61 2.67
N LYS A 42 -18.24 4.11 3.91
CA LYS A 42 -19.40 3.38 4.40
C LYS A 42 -20.62 4.27 4.60
N LEU A 43 -20.45 5.50 5.07
CA LEU A 43 -21.55 6.48 5.19
C LEU A 43 -22.22 6.75 3.83
N GLN A 44 -21.44 6.76 2.75
CA GLN A 44 -21.94 6.94 1.38
C GLN A 44 -22.49 5.65 0.75
N LYS A 45 -22.57 4.54 1.51
CA LYS A 45 -23.01 3.22 1.03
C LYS A 45 -22.15 2.65 -0.11
N ASN A 46 -20.89 3.07 -0.20
CA ASN A 46 -19.94 2.61 -1.20
C ASN A 46 -19.28 1.28 -0.80
N ALA A 47 -18.71 0.58 -1.78
CA ALA A 47 -17.91 -0.61 -1.56
C ALA A 47 -16.50 -0.21 -1.10
N TYR A 48 -15.98 -0.89 -0.08
CA TYR A 48 -14.61 -0.67 0.38
C TYR A 48 -13.80 -1.91 0.03
N CYS A 49 -12.80 -1.75 -0.84
CA CYS A 49 -12.08 -2.87 -1.43
C CYS A 49 -10.59 -2.77 -1.18
N GLN A 50 -9.97 -3.89 -0.82
CA GLN A 50 -8.54 -4.04 -0.73
C GLN A 50 -8.03 -4.61 -2.05
N VAL A 51 -6.99 -4.01 -2.61
CA VAL A 51 -6.47 -4.33 -3.93
C VAL A 51 -4.95 -4.36 -3.89
N SER A 52 -4.37 -5.40 -4.50
CA SER A 52 -2.92 -5.52 -4.67
C SER A 52 -2.54 -5.29 -6.14
N PHE A 53 -1.40 -4.62 -6.33
CA PHE A 53 -0.95 -4.14 -7.63
C PHE A 53 0.53 -4.42 -7.81
N THR A 54 0.87 -5.18 -8.84
CA THR A 54 2.25 -5.33 -9.30
C THR A 54 2.59 -4.18 -10.24
N LEU A 55 3.60 -3.38 -9.88
CA LEU A 55 4.07 -2.23 -10.64
C LEU A 55 4.87 -2.68 -11.87
N LYS A 56 4.69 -1.95 -12.96
CA LYS A 56 5.41 -2.13 -14.22
C LYS A 56 5.91 -0.78 -14.74
N PRO A 57 7.11 -0.73 -15.34
CA PRO A 57 7.63 0.49 -15.92
C PRO A 57 6.88 0.80 -17.22
N LEU A 58 6.53 2.07 -17.42
CA LEU A 58 6.17 2.58 -18.74
C LEU A 58 7.42 2.98 -19.54
N GLN A 59 8.48 3.38 -18.85
CA GLN A 59 9.80 3.68 -19.39
C GLN A 59 10.86 3.47 -18.30
N ASN A 60 12.13 3.52 -18.69
CA ASN A 60 13.22 3.57 -17.72
C ASN A 60 13.17 4.92 -16.98
N SER A 61 12.95 4.87 -15.68
CA SER A 61 12.91 6.04 -14.78
C SER A 61 13.71 5.74 -13.52
N LYS A 62 14.18 6.79 -12.84
CA LYS A 62 14.83 6.67 -11.53
C LYS A 62 13.93 5.93 -10.53
N THR A 63 12.62 6.20 -10.56
CA THR A 63 11.64 5.48 -9.73
C THR A 63 11.64 3.98 -9.99
N TRP A 64 11.68 3.55 -11.26
CA TRP A 64 11.73 2.12 -11.58
C TRP A 64 13.05 1.48 -11.15
N GLU A 65 14.17 2.18 -11.31
CA GLU A 65 15.47 1.71 -10.83
C GLU A 65 15.46 1.47 -9.31
N LEU A 66 14.93 2.42 -8.54
CA LEU A 66 14.78 2.28 -7.08
C LEU A 66 13.87 1.09 -6.70
N ILE A 67 12.79 0.86 -7.44
CA ILE A 67 11.95 -0.34 -7.25
C ILE A 67 12.75 -1.61 -7.50
N GLN A 68 13.55 -1.66 -8.57
CA GLN A 68 14.38 -2.83 -8.88
C GLN A 68 15.49 -3.06 -7.85
N ILE A 69 16.08 -2.00 -7.29
CA ILE A 69 17.03 -2.09 -6.18
C ILE A 69 16.34 -2.71 -4.96
N SER A 70 15.16 -2.19 -4.58
CA SER A 70 14.39 -2.71 -3.44
C SER A 70 14.02 -4.20 -3.56
N LYS A 71 13.92 -4.72 -4.79
CA LYS A 71 13.65 -6.12 -5.09
C LYS A 71 14.89 -7.02 -4.96
N LYS A 72 16.07 -6.48 -5.27
CA LYS A 72 17.34 -7.23 -5.26
C LYS A 72 17.99 -7.25 -3.88
N GLU A 73 17.84 -6.17 -3.12
CA GLU A 73 18.46 -6.01 -1.82
C GLU A 73 17.76 -6.85 -0.74
N LYS A 74 18.49 -7.79 -0.14
CA LYS A 74 17.96 -8.75 0.85
C LYS A 74 17.41 -8.07 2.12
N PHE A 75 17.90 -6.89 2.44
CA PHE A 75 17.52 -6.13 3.63
C PHE A 75 16.45 -5.08 3.36
N MET A 76 15.92 -5.02 2.13
CA MET A 76 14.84 -4.11 1.76
C MET A 76 13.55 -4.88 1.52
N PHE A 77 12.43 -4.24 1.84
CA PHE A 77 11.13 -4.70 1.38
C PHE A 77 11.00 -4.43 -0.11
N SER A 78 10.67 -5.47 -0.88
CA SER A 78 10.34 -5.30 -2.29
C SER A 78 9.20 -4.30 -2.44
N ARG A 79 9.41 -3.28 -3.26
CA ARG A 79 8.41 -2.25 -3.57
C ARG A 79 7.76 -2.44 -4.93
N GLU A 80 7.94 -3.62 -5.53
CA GLU A 80 7.30 -3.97 -6.80
C GLU A 80 5.79 -4.19 -6.63
N VAL A 81 5.34 -4.57 -5.42
CA VAL A 81 3.92 -4.74 -5.10
C VAL A 81 3.47 -3.62 -4.18
N ILE A 82 2.35 -2.99 -4.50
CA ILE A 82 1.69 -1.98 -3.68
C ILE A 82 0.27 -2.42 -3.34
N HIS A 83 -0.21 -1.99 -2.17
CA HIS A 83 -1.52 -2.34 -1.64
C HIS A 83 -2.36 -1.10 -1.44
N ARG A 84 -3.62 -1.18 -1.83
CA ARG A 84 -4.57 -0.08 -1.78
C ARG A 84 -5.86 -0.51 -1.11
N ALA A 85 -6.40 0.33 -0.23
CA ALA A 85 -7.77 0.20 0.22
C ALA A 85 -8.58 1.33 -0.40
N VAL A 86 -9.50 1.01 -1.30
CA VAL A 86 -10.15 1.97 -2.18
C VAL A 86 -11.65 1.98 -1.94
N CYS A 87 -12.20 3.18 -1.83
CA CYS A 87 -13.63 3.39 -1.85
C CYS A 87 -14.14 3.42 -3.29
N ILE A 88 -15.01 2.48 -3.62
CA ILE A 88 -15.61 2.34 -4.94
C ILE A 88 -17.09 2.71 -4.85
N PRO A 89 -17.56 3.66 -5.69
CA PRO A 89 -18.96 4.03 -5.76
C PRO A 89 -19.90 2.82 -5.93
N GLY A 90 -21.08 2.88 -5.29
CA GLY A 90 -22.02 1.76 -5.21
C GLY A 90 -22.65 1.35 -6.55
N ASP A 91 -22.61 2.21 -7.56
CA ASP A 91 -23.02 1.98 -8.95
C ASP A 91 -22.14 0.97 -9.69
N TYR A 92 -20.92 0.70 -9.19
CA TYR A 92 -20.07 -0.38 -9.68
C TYR A 92 -20.45 -1.68 -8.96
N GLU A 93 -21.42 -2.42 -9.52
CA GLU A 93 -21.97 -3.63 -8.90
C GLU A 93 -21.12 -4.88 -9.19
N GLY A 94 -20.51 -4.95 -10.39
CA GLY A 94 -19.72 -6.09 -10.85
C GLY A 94 -18.28 -6.11 -10.34
N PHE A 95 -17.71 -7.31 -10.21
CA PHE A 95 -16.29 -7.50 -9.90
C PHE A 95 -15.40 -6.81 -10.95
N GLU A 96 -15.69 -7.02 -12.23
CA GLU A 96 -14.93 -6.42 -13.34
C GLU A 96 -15.07 -4.89 -13.37
N ASP A 97 -16.26 -4.35 -13.12
CA ASP A 97 -16.49 -2.91 -13.09
C ASP A 97 -15.69 -2.24 -11.97
N ARG A 98 -15.69 -2.86 -10.78
CA ARG A 98 -14.90 -2.41 -9.64
C ARG A 98 -13.40 -2.49 -9.93
N LYS A 99 -12.96 -3.60 -10.53
CA LYS A 99 -11.56 -3.80 -10.91
C LYS A 99 -11.12 -2.71 -11.88
N ALA A 100 -11.87 -2.49 -12.96
CA ALA A 100 -11.58 -1.48 -13.98
C ALA A 100 -11.57 -0.06 -13.39
N PHE A 101 -12.51 0.27 -12.50
CA PHE A 101 -12.53 1.55 -11.79
C PHE A 101 -11.24 1.78 -10.99
N VAL A 102 -10.83 0.80 -10.18
CA VAL A 102 -9.63 0.96 -9.35
C VAL A 102 -8.37 1.00 -10.22
N GLU A 103 -8.26 0.13 -11.23
CA GLU A 103 -7.12 0.15 -12.15
C GLU A 103 -6.98 1.51 -12.83
N SER A 104 -8.07 2.11 -13.30
CA SER A 104 -8.06 3.45 -13.89
C SER A 104 -7.57 4.50 -12.89
N LYS A 105 -8.19 4.54 -11.69
CA LYS A 105 -7.85 5.49 -10.61
C LYS A 105 -6.39 5.40 -10.18
N ILE A 106 -5.85 4.18 -10.04
CA ILE A 106 -4.47 3.97 -9.60
C ILE A 106 -3.48 4.26 -10.73
N ASN A 107 -3.75 3.84 -11.96
CA ASN A 107 -2.88 4.15 -13.08
C ASN A 107 -2.79 5.67 -13.33
N GLU A 108 -3.88 6.41 -13.15
CA GLU A 108 -3.84 7.88 -13.23
C GLU A 108 -2.85 8.48 -12.22
N LYS A 109 -2.87 8.02 -10.97
CA LYS A 109 -1.92 8.45 -9.93
C LYS A 109 -0.47 8.05 -10.23
N LEU A 110 -0.26 6.95 -10.94
CA LEU A 110 1.07 6.41 -11.24
C LEU A 110 1.72 7.03 -12.49
N LYS A 111 0.94 7.69 -13.37
CA LYS A 111 1.45 8.34 -14.60
C LYS A 111 2.64 9.27 -14.36
N PRO A 112 2.65 10.17 -13.35
CA PRO A 112 3.78 11.08 -13.11
C PRO A 112 5.08 10.35 -12.73
N LEU A 113 4.97 9.12 -12.24
CA LEU A 113 6.09 8.27 -11.83
C LEU A 113 6.58 7.36 -12.97
N TYR A 114 5.95 7.45 -14.16
CA TYR A 114 6.20 6.56 -15.29
C TYR A 114 5.96 5.08 -14.96
N LEU A 115 4.96 4.82 -14.13
CA LEU A 115 4.56 3.49 -13.70
C LEU A 115 3.15 3.16 -14.19
N SER A 116 2.90 1.87 -14.34
CA SER A 116 1.57 1.31 -14.62
C SER A 116 1.34 0.05 -13.82
N THR A 117 0.09 -0.38 -13.72
CA THR A 117 -0.25 -1.60 -13.00
C THR A 117 -1.59 -2.20 -13.47
N LYS A 118 -1.81 -3.45 -13.10
CA LYS A 118 -3.11 -4.14 -13.16
C LYS A 118 -3.37 -4.72 -11.78
N ALA A 119 -4.64 -4.81 -11.42
CA ALA A 119 -5.04 -5.40 -10.15
C ALA A 119 -4.77 -6.91 -10.20
N ASP A 120 -3.92 -7.36 -9.28
CA ASP A 120 -3.61 -8.78 -9.12
C ASP A 120 -4.77 -9.50 -8.43
N ASP A 121 -5.31 -8.88 -7.38
CA ASP A 121 -6.47 -9.35 -6.62
C ASP A 121 -7.26 -8.16 -6.06
N ILE A 122 -8.58 -8.32 -5.94
CA ILE A 122 -9.50 -7.33 -5.37
C ILE A 122 -10.51 -8.02 -4.43
N VAL A 123 -10.46 -7.65 -3.16
CA VAL A 123 -11.35 -8.14 -2.11
C VAL A 123 -12.20 -6.98 -1.60
N CYS A 124 -13.48 -7.02 -1.93
CA CYS A 124 -14.44 -6.02 -1.47
C CYS A 124 -15.19 -6.49 -0.24
N SER A 125 -15.20 -5.66 0.80
CA SER A 125 -16.12 -5.84 1.93
C SER A 125 -17.54 -5.51 1.48
N VAL A 126 -18.25 -6.53 0.97
CA VAL A 126 -19.71 -6.50 0.84
C VAL A 126 -20.29 -6.38 2.25
N LYS A 127 -21.33 -5.56 2.41
CA LYS A 127 -21.97 -5.20 3.70
C LYS A 127 -21.80 -6.30 4.76
N PRO A 128 -21.18 -6.04 5.93
CA PRO A 128 -21.62 -6.75 7.11
C PRO A 128 -23.07 -6.33 7.34
N SER A 129 -24.01 -7.27 7.31
CA SER A 129 -25.29 -7.09 7.99
C SER A 129 -24.98 -7.00 9.49
N PHE A 130 -24.57 -5.83 9.95
CA PHE A 130 -24.53 -5.53 11.36
C PHE A 130 -26.00 -5.50 11.84
N ASN A 131 -26.50 -6.66 12.24
CA ASN A 131 -27.38 -6.71 13.40
C ASN A 131 -26.53 -6.26 14.57
N LEU A 132 -26.40 -4.94 14.74
CA LEU A 132 -25.94 -4.40 16.01
C LEU A 132 -26.92 -4.93 17.07
N PRO A 133 -26.48 -5.74 18.05
CA PRO A 133 -27.30 -5.91 19.23
C PRO A 133 -27.58 -4.51 19.80
N PRO A 134 -28.82 -4.23 20.25
CA PRO A 134 -29.15 -2.92 20.78
C PRO A 134 -28.12 -2.56 21.86
N SER A 135 -27.59 -1.35 21.76
CA SER A 135 -26.71 -0.77 22.76
C SER A 135 -27.45 -0.73 24.10
N SER A 136 -27.30 -1.79 24.90
CA SER A 136 -27.63 -1.75 26.31
C SER A 136 -26.56 -0.91 26.97
N ASN A 137 -26.86 0.36 27.18
CA ASN A 137 -26.27 1.17 28.23
C ASN A 137 -27.34 2.14 28.73
N THR A 138 -28.33 1.55 29.38
CA THR A 138 -29.14 2.20 30.41
C THR A 138 -28.19 2.59 31.55
N ILE A 139 -27.55 3.76 31.48
CA ILE A 139 -27.05 4.42 32.70
C ILE A 139 -28.21 5.28 33.20
N GLN A 140 -29.14 4.61 33.86
CA GLN A 140 -30.21 5.24 34.62
C GLN A 140 -29.68 5.41 36.05
N SER A 141 -29.34 6.67 36.38
CA SER A 141 -29.46 7.29 37.70
C SER A 141 -29.25 6.40 38.92
N ILE A 142 -28.05 6.42 39.50
CA ILE A 142 -27.90 6.15 40.94
C ILE A 142 -28.02 7.48 41.68
N SER A 143 -29.07 7.51 42.50
CA SER A 143 -29.52 8.59 43.37
C SER A 143 -28.43 9.19 44.24
N ALA A 144 -28.58 10.50 44.43
CA ALA A 144 -28.26 11.18 45.67
C ALA A 144 -28.81 10.40 46.89
N LYS A 145 -27.91 9.95 47.75
CA LYS A 145 -28.14 9.72 49.19
C LYS A 145 -26.78 9.40 49.84
N LEU A 146 -26.03 10.45 50.15
CA LEU A 146 -25.09 10.40 51.27
C LEU A 146 -25.78 11.07 52.45
N ALA A 147 -25.85 10.29 53.52
CA ALA A 147 -26.14 10.68 54.88
C ALA A 147 -25.08 11.65 55.43
#